data_AF-A0A1I6YSY4-F1
#
_entry.id   AF-A0A1I6YSY4-F1
#
_cell.length_a   1.000
_cell.length_b   1.000
_cell.length_c   1.000
_cell.angle_alpha   90.00
_cell.angle_beta   90.00
_cell.angle_gamma   90.00
#
_symmetry.space_group_name_H-M   'P 1'
#
loop_
_entity.id
_entity.type
_entity.pdbx_description
1 polymer ?
#
loop_
_entity_poly.entity_id
_entity_poly.type
_entity_poly.pdbx_seq_one_letter_code
_entity_poly.pdbx_strand_id
1 'polypeptide(L)'
;MKQIILSICLLLTATFYAQTVKVKTQVGDLAVVYHTNDQELNGAYLAKYPNKNTKVQGYYEANKRQGAWYFYAEDEALMFIHVYAQGVLLKSYYSEAEYQKAMQEEMLKAPFPPHDNNSLNQLEKLPTVVEENIIWTERLWRTIELKDNPALLGNQILQTLLDNVAKDSITAYSAIDDEFTTPLEGLKLTEDTLELVGFRIKEDWFYDTLQQQLNFRIVGIAPLLKNNNKTYELCWFYYNEIRSVLHDLSYVKNGTQWSIDHFFTYYNYSGSIDKFSNKEDKSIAEMASSKKEKQSLEDRIAIQRYTVEEIFMMESFLKANK
;
A
#
# COMPACT_ATOMS: atom_id res chain seq x y z
N MET A 1 25.63 52.26 -7.14
CA MET A 1 24.69 51.20 -6.75
C MET A 1 24.45 50.32 -7.96
N LYS A 2 25.03 49.12 -7.97
CA LYS A 2 24.97 48.17 -9.09
C LYS A 2 23.66 47.38 -9.00
N GLN A 3 22.87 47.41 -10.06
CA GLN A 3 21.81 46.43 -10.33
C GLN A 3 22.47 45.12 -10.75
N ILE A 4 22.13 44.01 -10.09
CA ILE A 4 22.46 42.67 -10.54
C ILE A 4 21.14 42.04 -10.98
N ILE A 5 20.97 41.94 -12.30
CA ILE A 5 19.95 41.10 -12.94
C ILE A 5 20.55 39.70 -12.98
N LEU A 6 20.01 38.79 -12.16
CA LEU A 6 20.35 37.36 -12.23
C LEU A 6 19.32 36.68 -13.14
N SER A 7 19.62 36.62 -14.43
CA SER A 7 18.87 35.82 -15.40
C SER A 7 19.23 34.35 -15.21
N ILE A 8 18.31 33.56 -14.66
CA ILE A 8 18.42 32.09 -14.65
C ILE A 8 17.87 31.59 -15.99
N CYS A 9 18.77 31.12 -16.85
CA CYS A 9 18.43 30.34 -18.05
C CYS A 9 17.80 29.02 -17.62
N LEU A 10 16.49 28.89 -17.81
CA LEU A 10 15.76 27.63 -17.65
C LEU A 10 15.91 26.82 -18.96
N LEU A 11 16.83 25.86 -18.98
CA LEU A 11 16.87 24.81 -19.99
C LEU A 11 15.66 23.89 -19.74
N LEU A 12 14.60 24.10 -20.52
CA LEU A 12 13.43 23.21 -20.58
C LEU A 12 13.84 21.86 -21.18
N THR A 13 14.22 20.92 -20.32
CA THR A 13 13.98 19.51 -20.62
C THR A 13 12.53 19.24 -20.21
N ALA A 14 11.65 19.16 -21.20
CA ALA A 14 10.27 18.72 -20.99
C ALA A 14 10.31 17.21 -20.68
N THR A 15 10.65 16.89 -19.43
CA THR A 15 10.19 15.64 -18.84
C THR A 15 8.68 15.79 -18.70
N PHE A 16 7.93 14.89 -19.35
CA PHE A 16 6.50 14.76 -19.12
C PHE A 16 6.31 14.40 -17.64
N TYR A 17 6.16 15.40 -16.77
CA TYR A 17 5.59 15.16 -15.45
C TYR A 17 4.13 14.81 -15.72
N ALA A 18 3.76 13.56 -15.45
CA ALA A 18 2.36 13.18 -15.43
C ALA A 18 1.64 14.13 -14.45
N GLN A 19 0.65 14.86 -14.97
CA GLN A 19 0.01 15.93 -14.25
C GLN A 19 -0.91 15.32 -13.19
N THR A 20 -0.61 15.54 -11.91
CA THR A 20 -1.42 15.01 -10.81
C THR A 20 -2.82 15.64 -10.82
N VAL A 21 -3.85 14.85 -10.52
CA VAL A 21 -5.25 15.27 -10.48
C VAL A 21 -5.66 15.57 -9.05
N LYS A 22 -6.19 16.77 -8.79
CA LYS A 22 -6.69 17.17 -7.47
C LYS A 22 -8.11 16.68 -7.21
N VAL A 23 -8.33 16.03 -6.07
CA VAL A 23 -9.63 15.50 -5.63
C VAL A 23 -10.05 16.12 -4.30
N LYS A 24 -11.35 16.37 -4.13
CA LYS A 24 -11.96 16.86 -2.87
C LYS A 24 -13.06 15.88 -2.43
N THR A 25 -13.06 15.49 -1.16
CA THR A 25 -14.03 14.54 -0.59
C THR A 25 -14.34 14.84 0.88
N GLN A 26 -15.29 14.11 1.45
CA GLN A 26 -15.65 14.12 2.87
C GLN A 26 -15.47 12.71 3.45
N VAL A 27 -14.84 12.59 4.61
CA VAL A 27 -14.60 11.32 5.33
C VAL A 27 -15.04 11.50 6.78
N GLY A 28 -16.17 10.89 7.15
CA GLY A 28 -16.87 11.27 8.39
C GLY A 28 -17.20 12.76 8.37
N ASP A 29 -16.81 13.48 9.42
CA ASP A 29 -16.97 14.94 9.52
C ASP A 29 -15.77 15.72 8.98
N LEU A 30 -14.78 15.06 8.37
CA LEU A 30 -13.54 15.67 7.89
C LEU A 30 -13.61 16.02 6.40
N ALA A 31 -13.20 17.24 6.07
CA ALA A 31 -13.01 17.66 4.68
C ALA A 31 -11.59 17.32 4.20
N VAL A 32 -11.47 16.54 3.12
CA VAL A 32 -10.19 16.01 2.62
C VAL A 32 -9.89 16.45 1.19
N VAL A 33 -8.63 16.78 0.92
CA VAL A 33 -8.08 17.16 -0.38
C VAL A 33 -6.80 16.36 -0.66
N TYR A 34 -6.72 15.69 -1.81
CA TYR A 34 -5.57 14.88 -2.20
C TYR A 34 -5.27 14.95 -3.71
N HIS A 35 -4.16 14.36 -4.13
CA HIS A 35 -3.74 14.30 -5.53
C HIS A 35 -3.46 12.85 -5.98
N THR A 36 -3.79 12.53 -7.22
CA THR A 36 -3.55 11.21 -7.83
C THR A 36 -2.76 11.31 -9.13
N ASN A 37 -1.90 10.33 -9.40
CA ASN A 37 -1.31 10.07 -10.70
C ASN A 37 -1.52 8.59 -11.05
N ASP A 38 -2.09 8.28 -12.21
CA ASP A 38 -2.36 6.90 -12.64
C ASP A 38 -3.05 6.01 -11.58
N GLN A 39 -4.08 6.56 -10.93
CA GLN A 39 -4.85 5.91 -9.85
C GLN A 39 -4.06 5.67 -8.54
N GLU A 40 -2.81 6.10 -8.47
CA GLU A 40 -2.01 6.11 -7.24
C GLU A 40 -2.08 7.47 -6.56
N LEU A 41 -2.10 7.51 -5.22
CA LEU A 41 -1.89 8.73 -4.46
C LEU A 41 -0.49 9.26 -4.76
N ASN A 42 -0.43 10.47 -5.31
CA ASN A 42 0.81 11.09 -5.73
C ASN A 42 0.64 12.62 -5.68
N GLY A 43 1.28 13.25 -4.69
CA GLY A 43 1.18 14.69 -4.46
C GLY A 43 0.75 15.06 -3.03
N ALA A 44 0.36 16.33 -2.87
CA ALA A 44 0.00 16.90 -1.58
C ALA A 44 -1.33 16.34 -1.02
N TYR A 45 -1.38 16.17 0.29
CA TYR A 45 -2.56 15.71 1.05
C TYR A 45 -2.90 16.72 2.15
N LEU A 46 -4.20 16.96 2.37
CA LEU A 46 -4.72 17.87 3.41
C LEU A 46 -6.07 17.37 3.92
N ALA A 47 -6.21 17.22 5.24
CA ALA A 47 -7.51 17.01 5.89
C ALA A 47 -7.81 18.13 6.90
N LYS A 48 -9.08 18.48 7.04
CA LYS A 48 -9.59 19.56 7.90
C LYS A 48 -10.75 19.11 8.78
N TYR A 49 -10.80 19.65 9.98
CA TYR A 49 -11.92 19.53 10.92
C TYR A 49 -13.20 20.23 10.41
N PRO A 50 -14.38 19.98 11.01
CA PRO A 50 -15.62 20.69 10.69
C PRO A 50 -15.51 22.21 10.84
N ASN A 51 -14.71 22.68 11.81
CA ASN A 51 -14.43 24.09 12.04
C ASN A 51 -13.50 24.72 10.96
N LYS A 52 -13.07 23.93 9.96
CA LYS A 52 -12.16 24.28 8.85
C LYS A 52 -10.67 24.38 9.19
N ASN A 53 -10.31 24.19 10.46
CA ASN A 53 -8.92 24.13 10.89
C ASN A 53 -8.25 22.89 10.29
N THR A 54 -6.95 23.01 10.01
CA THR A 54 -6.17 21.90 9.48
C THR A 54 -6.05 20.82 10.53
N LYS A 55 -6.26 19.56 10.14
CA LYS A 55 -6.04 18.38 10.98
C LYS A 55 -4.72 17.70 10.63
N VAL A 56 -4.47 17.48 9.35
CA VAL A 56 -3.24 16.84 8.86
C VAL A 56 -2.87 17.36 7.47
N GLN A 57 -1.56 17.46 7.20
CA GLN A 57 -1.03 17.73 5.86
C GLN A 57 0.28 16.97 5.60
N GLY A 58 0.53 16.60 4.34
CA GLY A 58 1.72 15.85 3.96
C GLY A 58 1.80 15.57 2.46
N TYR A 59 2.65 14.61 2.09
CA TYR A 59 2.91 14.24 0.70
C TYR A 59 2.89 12.73 0.48
N TYR A 60 2.23 12.28 -0.59
CA TYR A 60 2.26 10.91 -1.08
C TYR A 60 3.13 10.78 -2.33
N GLU A 61 3.86 9.68 -2.44
CA GLU A 61 4.50 9.21 -3.67
C GLU A 61 4.20 7.72 -3.84
N ALA A 62 3.63 7.33 -4.98
CA ALA A 62 3.25 5.94 -5.29
C ALA A 62 2.49 5.24 -4.14
N ASN A 63 1.37 5.85 -3.70
CA ASN A 63 0.53 5.39 -2.58
C ASN A 63 1.17 5.40 -1.19
N LYS A 64 2.42 5.86 -1.06
CA LYS A 64 3.19 5.81 0.19
C LYS A 64 3.40 7.21 0.75
N ARG A 65 3.23 7.38 2.07
CA ARG A 65 3.61 8.63 2.75
C ARG A 65 5.10 8.87 2.54
N GLN A 66 5.47 10.10 2.17
CA GLN A 66 6.85 10.54 2.02
C GLN A 66 7.10 11.83 2.76
N GLY A 67 8.32 11.97 3.27
CA GLY A 67 8.79 13.18 3.92
C GLY A 67 8.01 13.49 5.19
N ALA A 68 7.95 14.78 5.53
CA ALA A 68 7.30 15.26 6.73
C ALA A 68 5.78 15.36 6.59
N TRP A 69 5.09 14.82 7.58
CA TRP A 69 3.65 14.87 7.78
C TRP A 69 3.33 15.60 9.08
N TYR A 70 2.49 16.62 9.02
CA TYR A 70 2.17 17.52 10.14
C TYR A 70 0.77 17.22 10.65
N PHE A 71 0.63 17.13 11.98
CA PHE A 71 -0.63 16.82 12.65
C PHE A 71 -0.98 17.90 13.67
N TYR A 72 -2.22 18.38 13.63
CA TYR A 72 -2.70 19.49 14.44
C TYR A 72 -3.95 19.09 15.21
N ALA A 73 -4.12 19.68 16.39
CA ALA A 73 -5.35 19.63 17.17
C ALA A 73 -6.43 20.55 16.57
N GLU A 74 -7.65 20.43 17.07
CA GLU A 74 -8.81 21.17 16.55
C GLU A 74 -8.69 22.70 16.73
N ASP A 75 -7.89 23.15 17.70
CA ASP A 75 -7.55 24.54 17.97
C ASP A 75 -6.29 25.04 17.23
N GLU A 76 -5.83 24.30 16.21
CA GLU A 76 -4.64 24.56 15.40
C GLU A 76 -3.30 24.38 16.11
N ALA A 77 -3.27 23.88 17.35
CA ALA A 77 -2.02 23.54 18.00
C ALA A 77 -1.31 22.37 17.27
N LEU A 78 -0.02 22.54 16.95
CA LEU A 78 0.80 21.45 16.41
C LEU A 78 0.94 20.35 17.48
N MET A 79 0.60 19.12 17.13
CA MET A 79 0.78 17.96 18.02
C MET A 79 2.11 17.26 17.75
N PHE A 80 2.38 16.90 16.49
CA PHE A 80 3.62 16.22 16.10
C PHE A 80 3.86 16.28 14.58
N ILE A 81 5.09 15.95 14.20
CA ILE A 81 5.58 15.81 12.83
C ILE A 81 6.15 14.40 12.66
N HIS A 82 5.66 13.64 11.69
CA HIS A 82 6.17 12.31 11.35
C HIS A 82 6.94 12.36 10.04
N VAL A 83 8.12 11.75 10.00
CA VAL A 83 8.93 11.62 8.78
C VAL A 83 8.82 10.19 8.25
N TYR A 84 8.34 10.07 7.02
CA TYR A 84 8.15 8.81 6.33
C TYR A 84 9.13 8.67 5.15
N ALA A 85 9.57 7.44 4.89
CA ALA A 85 10.21 7.07 3.64
C ALA A 85 9.61 5.75 3.15
N GLN A 86 9.13 5.73 1.90
CA GLN A 86 8.47 4.54 1.32
C GLN A 86 7.30 4.02 2.17
N GLY A 87 6.58 4.92 2.85
CA GLY A 87 5.46 4.58 3.72
C GLY A 87 5.86 4.09 5.11
N VAL A 88 7.16 3.86 5.36
CA VAL A 88 7.69 3.46 6.66
C VAL A 88 7.92 4.71 7.51
N LEU A 89 7.37 4.72 8.73
CA LEU A 89 7.65 5.76 9.72
C LEU A 89 9.12 5.64 10.15
N LEU A 90 9.93 6.65 9.86
CA LEU A 90 11.33 6.68 10.25
C LEU A 90 11.52 7.33 11.62
N LYS A 91 10.82 8.44 11.86
CA LYS A 91 11.02 9.27 13.05
C LYS A 91 9.86 10.22 13.31
N SER A 92 9.64 10.52 14.59
CA SER A 92 8.65 11.51 15.05
C SER A 92 9.33 12.67 15.76
N TYR A 93 8.72 13.85 15.65
CA TYR A 93 9.12 15.10 16.30
C TYR A 93 7.90 15.77 16.93
N TYR A 94 8.08 16.48 18.04
CA TYR A 94 6.98 17.08 18.80
C TYR A 94 7.00 18.61 18.78
N SER A 95 7.96 19.19 18.06
CA SER A 95 7.97 20.62 17.74
C SER A 95 8.65 20.88 16.40
N GLU A 96 8.28 22.00 15.78
CA GLU A 96 8.95 22.49 14.57
C GLU A 96 10.46 22.72 14.84
N ALA A 97 10.81 23.25 16.01
CA ALA A 97 12.20 23.53 16.37
C ALA A 97 13.06 22.26 16.41
N GLU A 98 12.54 21.16 16.98
CA GLU A 98 13.21 19.86 17.00
C GLU A 98 13.41 19.29 15.59
N TYR A 99 12.35 19.35 14.78
CA TYR A 99 12.40 18.88 13.40
C TYR A 99 13.43 19.65 12.57
N GLN A 100 13.38 20.99 12.62
CA GLN A 100 14.32 21.84 11.88
C GLN A 100 15.77 21.64 12.32
N LYS A 101 16.01 21.48 13.62
CA LYS A 101 17.34 21.17 14.16
C LYS A 101 17.84 19.82 13.62
N ALA A 102 17.00 18.79 13.63
CA ALA A 102 17.36 17.48 13.11
C ALA A 102 17.63 17.50 11.60
N MET A 103 16.83 18.22 10.82
CA MET A 103 17.06 18.39 9.38
C MET A 103 18.37 19.13 9.11
N GLN A 104 18.74 20.14 9.90
CA GLN A 104 20.05 20.78 9.77
C GLN A 104 21.20 19.81 10.05
N GLU A 105 21.09 19.01 11.12
CA GLU A 105 22.11 18.02 11.50
C GLU A 105 22.21 16.84 10.52
N GLU A 106 21.10 16.44 9.89
CA GLU A 106 21.04 15.41 8.85
C GLU A 106 21.46 15.96 7.48
N MET A 107 21.17 17.21 7.12
CA MET A 107 21.72 17.82 5.90
C MET A 107 23.26 17.94 5.96
N LEU A 108 23.85 17.98 7.17
CA LEU A 108 25.29 17.89 7.42
C LEU A 108 25.83 16.45 7.32
N LYS A 109 24.97 15.43 7.34
CA LYS A 109 25.30 13.99 7.25
C LYS A 109 24.53 13.40 6.06
N ALA A 110 25.16 13.38 4.88
CA ALA A 110 24.65 12.84 3.59
C ALA A 110 23.47 11.82 3.67
N PRO A 111 22.56 11.83 2.66
CA PRO A 111 21.13 11.51 2.79
C PRO A 111 20.88 10.09 3.33
N PHE A 112 19.68 9.91 3.91
CA PHE A 112 19.09 8.66 4.42
C PHE A 112 19.78 7.40 3.87
N PRO A 113 20.14 6.45 4.75
CA PRO A 113 20.97 5.33 4.36
C PRO A 113 20.40 4.69 3.09
N PRO A 114 21.22 4.49 2.04
CA PRO A 114 20.78 3.70 0.90
C PRO A 114 20.22 2.39 1.48
N HIS A 115 19.08 1.91 0.96
CA HIS A 115 18.67 0.54 1.19
C HIS A 115 19.92 -0.32 1.00
N ASP A 116 20.38 -0.98 2.07
CA ASP A 116 21.55 -1.85 1.96
C ASP A 116 21.22 -2.88 0.89
N ASN A 117 21.98 -2.88 -0.21
CA ASN A 117 21.79 -3.83 -1.30
C ASN A 117 21.91 -5.29 -0.79
N ASN A 118 22.51 -5.53 0.39
CA ASN A 118 22.52 -6.84 1.04
C ASN A 118 21.15 -7.26 1.59
N SER A 119 20.27 -6.32 1.96
CA SER A 119 18.91 -6.62 2.45
C SER A 119 18.03 -7.23 1.38
N LEU A 120 18.30 -6.94 0.10
CA LEU A 120 17.55 -7.51 -1.04
C LEU A 120 17.87 -8.99 -1.29
N ASN A 121 18.99 -9.50 -0.75
CA ASN A 121 19.45 -10.88 -0.94
C ASN A 121 19.00 -11.85 0.16
N GLN A 122 18.24 -11.38 1.16
CA GLN A 122 17.73 -12.21 2.25
C GLN A 122 16.21 -12.15 2.30
N LEU A 123 15.58 -13.28 2.61
CA LEU A 123 14.14 -13.30 2.85
C LEU A 123 13.82 -12.41 4.06
N GLU A 124 13.08 -11.33 3.82
CA GLU A 124 12.77 -10.36 4.87
C GLU A 124 11.96 -11.04 5.98
N LYS A 125 12.40 -10.86 7.23
CA LYS A 125 11.63 -11.29 8.38
C LYS A 125 10.54 -10.26 8.65
N LEU A 126 9.29 -10.60 8.32
CA LEU A 126 8.14 -9.76 8.64
C LEU A 126 8.07 -9.52 10.16
N PRO A 127 7.79 -8.28 10.61
CA PRO A 127 7.61 -7.98 12.02
C PRO A 127 6.53 -8.90 12.64
N THR A 128 6.84 -9.45 13.82
CA THR A 128 5.87 -10.22 14.60
C THR A 128 4.69 -9.32 14.96
N VAL A 129 3.48 -9.82 14.67
CA VAL A 129 2.23 -9.16 15.02
C VAL A 129 1.78 -9.71 16.38
N VAL A 130 1.53 -8.82 17.34
CA VAL A 130 1.01 -9.19 18.66
C VAL A 130 -0.44 -8.72 18.72
N GLU A 131 -1.37 -9.68 18.72
CA GLU A 131 -2.81 -9.41 18.61
C GLU A 131 -3.34 -8.45 19.68
N GLU A 132 -2.81 -8.52 20.91
CA GLU A 132 -3.19 -7.63 22.01
C GLU A 132 -2.94 -6.14 21.72
N ASN A 133 -2.06 -5.84 20.77
CA ASN A 133 -1.73 -4.47 20.38
C ASN A 133 -2.49 -4.00 19.13
N ILE A 134 -3.33 -4.86 18.56
CA ILE A 134 -4.19 -4.52 17.42
C ILE A 134 -5.51 -3.95 17.94
N ILE A 135 -5.81 -2.70 17.58
CA ILE A 135 -7.06 -2.03 18.01
C ILE A 135 -8.06 -1.82 16.88
N TRP A 136 -7.66 -2.11 15.64
CA TRP A 136 -8.51 -2.00 14.47
C TRP A 136 -8.01 -2.91 13.37
N THR A 137 -8.96 -3.49 12.64
CA THR A 137 -8.70 -4.38 11.51
C THR A 137 -9.71 -4.13 10.40
N GLU A 138 -9.25 -4.25 9.16
CA GLU A 138 -10.12 -4.36 7.98
C GLU A 138 -9.54 -5.42 7.05
N ARG A 139 -10.40 -6.35 6.63
CA ARG A 139 -10.04 -7.36 5.65
C ARG A 139 -10.49 -6.91 4.27
N LEU A 140 -9.65 -7.12 3.25
CA LEU A 140 -10.00 -6.77 1.88
C LEU A 140 -9.57 -7.82 0.87
N TRP A 141 -10.28 -7.81 -0.25
CA TRP A 141 -10.03 -8.63 -1.43
C TRP A 141 -9.77 -7.69 -2.60
N ARG A 142 -8.61 -7.86 -3.22
CA ARG A 142 -8.14 -7.03 -4.34
C ARG A 142 -7.83 -7.89 -5.55
N THR A 143 -8.14 -7.38 -6.73
CA THR A 143 -7.64 -7.92 -8.00
C THR A 143 -6.44 -7.11 -8.46
N ILE A 144 -5.31 -7.80 -8.68
CA ILE A 144 -4.14 -7.23 -9.37
C ILE A 144 -4.05 -7.87 -10.76
N GLU A 145 -4.11 -7.06 -11.81
CA GLU A 145 -4.06 -7.55 -13.20
C GLU A 145 -2.61 -7.54 -13.72
N LEU A 146 -2.23 -8.55 -14.52
CA LEU A 146 -0.89 -8.64 -15.11
C LEU A 146 -0.56 -7.43 -15.99
N LYS A 147 -1.54 -6.93 -16.72
CA LYS A 147 -1.38 -5.80 -17.66
C LYS A 147 -0.94 -4.51 -16.97
N ASP A 148 -1.35 -4.32 -15.70
CA ASP A 148 -1.05 -3.14 -14.90
C ASP A 148 0.17 -3.36 -13.98
N ASN A 149 0.65 -4.60 -13.88
CA ASN A 149 1.74 -5.01 -13.00
C ASN A 149 2.79 -5.86 -13.74
N PRO A 150 3.67 -5.25 -14.56
CA PRO A 150 4.67 -5.96 -15.36
C PRO A 150 5.66 -6.82 -14.54
N ALA A 151 5.81 -6.51 -13.25
CA ALA A 151 6.65 -7.28 -12.32
C ALA A 151 6.11 -8.68 -12.02
N LEU A 152 4.85 -9.00 -12.35
CA LEU A 152 4.23 -10.31 -12.08
C LEU A 152 4.73 -11.45 -12.99
N LEU A 153 5.75 -11.24 -13.82
CA LEU A 153 6.46 -12.24 -14.65
C LEU A 153 5.56 -13.20 -15.47
N GLY A 154 4.31 -12.80 -15.74
CA GLY A 154 3.33 -13.62 -16.44
C GLY A 154 3.18 -15.02 -15.84
N ASN A 155 3.28 -16.05 -16.70
CA ASN A 155 3.10 -17.44 -16.29
C ASN A 155 4.21 -17.97 -15.37
N GLN A 156 5.35 -17.29 -15.23
CA GLN A 156 6.48 -17.82 -14.46
C GLN A 156 6.13 -18.04 -12.98
N ILE A 157 5.41 -17.08 -12.35
CA ILE A 157 4.98 -17.22 -10.96
C ILE A 157 4.04 -18.43 -10.83
N LEU A 158 3.01 -18.51 -11.69
CA LEU A 158 2.05 -19.60 -11.66
C LEU A 158 2.72 -20.97 -11.85
N GLN A 159 3.58 -21.11 -12.87
CA GLN A 159 4.28 -22.38 -13.13
C GLN A 159 5.16 -22.77 -11.94
N THR A 160 5.89 -21.81 -11.35
CA THR A 160 6.72 -22.08 -10.17
C THR A 160 5.88 -22.54 -8.98
N LEU A 161 4.70 -21.94 -8.75
CA LEU A 161 3.78 -22.39 -7.70
C LEU A 161 3.26 -23.81 -7.98
N LEU A 162 2.80 -24.08 -9.19
CA LEU A 162 2.31 -25.41 -9.58
C LEU A 162 3.38 -26.49 -9.47
N ASP A 163 4.63 -26.19 -9.86
CA ASP A 163 5.77 -27.10 -9.71
C ASP A 163 6.07 -27.41 -8.25
N ASN A 164 5.88 -26.45 -7.34
CA ASN A 164 6.06 -26.65 -5.90
C ASN A 164 4.89 -27.44 -5.28
N VAL A 165 3.65 -27.23 -5.75
CA VAL A 165 2.50 -28.08 -5.38
C VAL A 165 2.74 -29.52 -5.81
N ALA A 166 3.22 -29.75 -7.04
CA ALA A 166 3.50 -31.08 -7.56
C ALA A 166 4.65 -31.81 -6.83
N LYS A 167 5.48 -31.07 -6.08
CA LYS A 167 6.58 -31.59 -5.24
C LYS A 167 6.18 -31.71 -3.76
N ASP A 168 4.92 -31.43 -3.42
CA ASP A 168 4.41 -31.37 -2.05
C ASP A 168 5.20 -30.38 -1.16
N SER A 169 5.80 -29.32 -1.74
CA SER A 169 6.56 -28.30 -0.99
C SER A 169 5.71 -27.12 -0.55
N ILE A 170 4.56 -26.91 -1.18
CA ILE A 170 3.53 -25.93 -0.79
C ILE A 170 2.14 -26.53 -1.00
N THR A 171 1.15 -25.99 -0.28
CA THR A 171 -0.25 -26.43 -0.35
C THR A 171 -1.10 -25.49 -1.21
N ALA A 172 -1.88 -26.06 -2.14
CA ALA A 172 -2.94 -25.34 -2.82
C ALA A 172 -4.29 -25.64 -2.15
N TYR A 173 -5.11 -24.62 -1.94
CA TYR A 173 -6.43 -24.71 -1.30
C TYR A 173 -7.54 -24.44 -2.31
N SER A 174 -8.72 -25.00 -2.05
CA SER A 174 -9.92 -24.84 -2.89
C SER A 174 -10.26 -23.38 -3.14
N ALA A 175 -10.78 -23.06 -4.32
CA ALA A 175 -11.33 -21.74 -4.64
C ALA A 175 -12.79 -21.56 -4.17
N ILE A 176 -13.40 -22.59 -3.56
CA ILE A 176 -14.78 -22.55 -3.06
C ILE A 176 -14.90 -21.60 -1.86
N ASP A 177 -13.89 -21.61 -0.99
CA ASP A 177 -13.74 -20.69 0.12
C ASP A 177 -12.31 -20.17 0.16
N ASP A 178 -12.12 -19.06 0.85
CA ASP A 178 -10.83 -18.39 1.04
C ASP A 178 -10.33 -18.55 2.49
N GLU A 179 -10.80 -19.59 3.18
CA GLU A 179 -10.48 -19.90 4.58
C GLU A 179 -9.33 -20.91 4.69
N PHE A 180 -8.76 -21.34 3.56
CA PHE A 180 -7.64 -22.31 3.50
C PHE A 180 -7.97 -23.62 4.24
N THR A 181 -9.23 -24.06 4.17
CA THR A 181 -9.71 -25.23 4.92
C THR A 181 -9.63 -26.54 4.13
N THR A 182 -9.72 -26.43 2.81
CA THR A 182 -9.84 -27.58 1.91
C THR A 182 -8.62 -27.66 0.99
N PRO A 183 -7.58 -28.44 1.33
CA PRO A 183 -6.44 -28.64 0.44
C PRO A 183 -6.87 -29.39 -0.83
N LEU A 184 -6.24 -29.03 -1.96
CA LEU A 184 -6.45 -29.66 -3.25
C LEU A 184 -5.38 -30.72 -3.50
N GLU A 185 -5.80 -31.93 -3.83
CA GLU A 185 -4.91 -32.99 -4.28
C GLU A 185 -4.77 -32.96 -5.81
N GLY A 186 -3.53 -33.07 -6.30
CA GLY A 186 -3.26 -33.28 -7.72
C GLY A 186 -3.62 -32.09 -8.63
N LEU A 187 -3.52 -30.85 -8.14
CA LEU A 187 -3.76 -29.65 -8.92
C LEU A 187 -2.90 -29.65 -10.20
N LYS A 188 -3.55 -29.67 -11.36
CA LYS A 188 -2.93 -29.58 -12.68
C LYS A 188 -3.75 -28.64 -13.56
N LEU A 189 -3.09 -27.84 -14.37
CA LEU A 189 -3.76 -27.12 -15.45
C LEU A 189 -4.12 -28.14 -16.53
N THR A 190 -5.41 -28.41 -16.72
CA THR A 190 -5.89 -29.45 -17.64
C THR A 190 -6.26 -28.90 -19.03
N GLU A 191 -6.26 -27.58 -19.22
CA GLU A 191 -6.70 -26.92 -20.44
C GLU A 191 -5.64 -25.94 -20.97
N ASP A 192 -5.21 -26.14 -22.22
CA ASP A 192 -4.29 -25.23 -22.93
C ASP A 192 -4.91 -23.85 -23.23
N THR A 193 -6.23 -23.69 -23.03
CA THR A 193 -6.98 -22.44 -23.29
C THR A 193 -7.03 -21.48 -22.10
N LEU A 194 -6.39 -21.83 -20.97
CA LEU A 194 -6.44 -21.01 -19.77
C LEU A 194 -5.33 -19.96 -19.78
N GLU A 195 -5.74 -18.70 -19.82
CA GLU A 195 -4.85 -17.56 -19.76
C GLU A 195 -4.78 -17.03 -18.32
N LEU A 196 -3.58 -16.94 -17.73
CA LEU A 196 -3.40 -16.19 -16.48
C LEU A 196 -3.58 -14.69 -16.78
N VAL A 197 -4.50 -14.04 -16.09
CA VAL A 197 -4.80 -12.61 -16.28
C VAL A 197 -4.42 -11.75 -15.09
N GLY A 198 -4.19 -12.35 -13.93
CA GLY A 198 -3.85 -11.63 -12.71
C GLY A 198 -3.91 -12.52 -11.49
N PHE A 199 -3.99 -11.89 -10.32
CA PHE A 199 -4.15 -12.57 -9.04
C PHE A 199 -5.20 -11.86 -8.19
N ARG A 200 -5.97 -12.64 -7.43
CA ARG A 200 -6.72 -12.14 -6.28
C ARG A 200 -5.80 -12.16 -5.07
N ILE A 201 -5.81 -11.09 -4.29
CA ILE A 201 -5.07 -10.95 -3.04
C ILE A 201 -6.08 -10.78 -1.91
N LYS A 202 -5.96 -11.62 -0.88
CA LYS A 202 -6.67 -11.47 0.41
C LYS A 202 -5.70 -10.80 1.39
N GLU A 203 -6.05 -9.64 1.90
CA GLU A 203 -5.19 -8.82 2.76
C GLU A 203 -5.90 -8.47 4.07
N ASP A 204 -5.13 -8.50 5.16
CA ASP A 204 -5.53 -7.97 6.46
C ASP A 204 -4.77 -6.69 6.76
N TRP A 205 -5.52 -5.60 6.90
CA TRP A 205 -5.04 -4.30 7.34
C TRP A 205 -5.31 -4.17 8.82
N PHE A 206 -4.34 -3.68 9.59
CA PHE A 206 -4.47 -3.52 11.02
C PHE A 206 -3.64 -2.36 11.55
N TYR A 207 -4.14 -1.71 12.59
CA TYR A 207 -3.39 -0.69 13.32
C TYR A 207 -2.72 -1.30 14.54
N ASP A 208 -1.39 -1.30 14.55
CA ASP A 208 -0.55 -1.80 15.64
C ASP A 208 -0.17 -0.65 16.58
N THR A 209 -0.63 -0.71 17.84
CA THR A 209 -0.40 0.33 18.84
C THR A 209 1.03 0.40 19.37
N LEU A 210 1.81 -0.68 19.33
CA LEU A 210 3.23 -0.63 19.72
C LEU A 210 4.05 0.08 18.66
N GLN A 211 3.80 -0.23 17.39
CA GLN A 211 4.50 0.39 16.27
C GLN A 211 3.90 1.74 15.88
N GLN A 212 2.73 2.08 16.42
CA GLN A 212 1.95 3.28 16.12
C GLN A 212 1.72 3.51 14.62
N GLN A 213 1.53 2.42 13.88
CA GLN A 213 1.40 2.48 12.42
C GLN A 213 0.35 1.50 11.90
N LEU A 214 -0.29 1.90 10.81
CA LEU A 214 -1.12 1.02 10.01
C LEU A 214 -0.20 0.09 9.22
N ASN A 215 -0.39 -1.22 9.40
CA ASN A 215 0.32 -2.25 8.67
C ASN A 215 -0.68 -3.11 7.89
N PHE A 216 -0.15 -3.86 6.94
CA PHE A 216 -0.90 -4.91 6.25
C PHE A 216 -0.13 -6.22 6.25
N ARG A 217 -0.87 -7.32 6.10
CA ARG A 217 -0.33 -8.65 5.80
C ARG A 217 -1.16 -9.27 4.70
N ILE A 218 -0.49 -9.83 3.70
CA ILE A 218 -1.17 -10.69 2.73
C ILE A 218 -1.45 -12.02 3.44
N VAL A 219 -2.71 -12.44 3.39
CA VAL A 219 -3.19 -13.70 3.95
C VAL A 219 -3.01 -14.80 2.91
N GLY A 220 -3.43 -14.53 1.67
CA GLY A 220 -3.25 -15.45 0.57
C GLY A 220 -3.39 -14.82 -0.80
N ILE A 221 -3.00 -15.61 -1.80
CA ILE A 221 -2.96 -15.23 -3.21
C ILE A 221 -3.65 -16.32 -4.02
N ALA A 222 -4.54 -15.94 -4.93
CA ALA A 222 -5.17 -16.86 -5.87
C ALA A 222 -4.90 -16.44 -7.31
N PRO A 223 -4.31 -17.30 -8.16
CA PRO A 223 -4.20 -17.03 -9.60
C PRO A 223 -5.58 -16.91 -10.24
N LEU A 224 -5.75 -15.88 -11.07
CA LEU A 224 -6.97 -15.64 -11.85
C LEU A 224 -6.77 -16.12 -13.28
N LEU A 225 -7.51 -17.15 -13.66
CA LEU A 225 -7.50 -17.70 -15.02
C LEU A 225 -8.72 -17.22 -15.79
N LYS A 226 -8.49 -16.94 -17.07
CA LYS A 226 -9.53 -16.57 -18.01
C LYS A 226 -9.72 -17.71 -19.01
N ASN A 227 -10.97 -18.13 -19.17
CA ASN A 227 -11.43 -18.99 -20.24
C ASN A 227 -12.56 -18.26 -20.98
N ASN A 228 -12.33 -17.93 -22.26
CA ASN A 228 -13.22 -17.10 -23.06
C ASN A 228 -13.54 -15.76 -22.36
N ASN A 229 -14.81 -15.50 -22.03
CA ASN A 229 -15.27 -14.28 -21.36
C ASN A 229 -15.49 -14.47 -19.85
N LYS A 230 -15.06 -15.59 -19.26
CA LYS A 230 -15.20 -15.87 -17.84
C LYS A 230 -13.83 -15.92 -17.18
N THR A 231 -13.70 -15.19 -16.08
CA THR A 231 -12.54 -15.23 -15.19
C THR A 231 -12.93 -15.98 -13.92
N TYR A 232 -12.05 -16.84 -13.43
CA TYR A 232 -12.24 -17.60 -12.20
C TYR A 232 -10.92 -17.77 -11.44
N GLU A 233 -11.05 -18.00 -10.14
CA GLU A 233 -9.93 -18.30 -9.24
C GLU A 233 -9.53 -19.76 -9.41
N LEU A 234 -8.25 -20.04 -9.63
CA LEU A 234 -7.75 -21.41 -9.79
C LEU A 234 -7.75 -22.16 -8.45
N CYS A 235 -7.09 -21.57 -7.45
CA CYS A 235 -6.90 -22.09 -6.11
C CYS A 235 -6.33 -20.96 -5.23
N TRP A 236 -6.39 -21.12 -3.91
CA TRP A 236 -5.75 -20.22 -2.95
C TRP A 236 -4.42 -20.78 -2.46
N PHE A 237 -3.41 -19.93 -2.37
CA PHE A 237 -2.15 -20.22 -1.69
C PHE A 237 -2.05 -19.40 -0.41
N TYR A 238 -1.70 -20.05 0.70
CA TYR A 238 -1.41 -19.34 1.95
C TYR A 238 -0.10 -18.57 1.80
N TYR A 239 -0.14 -17.24 1.97
CA TYR A 239 0.97 -16.38 1.54
C TYR A 239 2.28 -16.70 2.28
N ASN A 240 2.22 -16.92 3.59
CA ASN A 240 3.40 -17.22 4.41
C ASN A 240 4.11 -18.51 3.97
N GLU A 241 3.39 -19.50 3.47
CA GLU A 241 3.96 -20.77 2.99
C GLU A 241 4.73 -20.59 1.68
N ILE A 242 4.28 -19.67 0.82
CA ILE A 242 4.88 -19.45 -0.52
C ILE A 242 5.96 -18.37 -0.55
N ARG A 243 6.24 -17.66 0.55
CA ARG A 243 7.18 -16.53 0.57
C ARG A 243 8.59 -16.89 0.09
N SER A 244 9.11 -18.05 0.50
CA SER A 244 10.44 -18.52 0.06
C SER A 244 10.46 -18.73 -1.45
N VAL A 245 9.42 -19.37 -2.01
CA VAL A 245 9.25 -19.59 -3.45
C VAL A 245 9.20 -18.26 -4.21
N LEU A 246 8.49 -17.26 -3.68
CA LEU A 246 8.41 -15.92 -4.28
C LEU A 246 9.73 -15.13 -4.13
N HIS A 247 10.51 -15.37 -3.08
CA HIS A 247 11.79 -14.70 -2.88
C HIS A 247 12.85 -15.15 -3.91
N ASP A 248 12.80 -16.41 -4.35
CA ASP A 248 13.71 -16.95 -5.35
C ASP A 248 13.42 -16.45 -6.78
N LEU A 249 12.25 -15.87 -7.01
CA LEU A 249 11.90 -15.19 -8.26
C LEU A 249 12.28 -13.71 -8.19
N SER A 250 12.79 -13.14 -9.28
CA SER A 250 13.20 -11.74 -9.33
C SER A 250 12.82 -11.02 -10.62
N TYR A 251 12.71 -9.70 -10.51
CA TYR A 251 12.47 -8.76 -11.60
C TYR A 251 13.42 -7.55 -11.46
N VAL A 252 13.66 -6.83 -12.55
CA VAL A 252 14.53 -5.64 -12.55
C VAL A 252 13.68 -4.38 -12.68
N LYS A 253 13.86 -3.44 -11.76
CA LYS A 253 13.25 -2.10 -11.80
C LYS A 253 14.33 -1.05 -11.58
N ASN A 254 14.47 -0.12 -12.54
CA ASN A 254 15.46 0.97 -12.49
C ASN A 254 16.91 0.48 -12.26
N GLY A 255 17.30 -0.62 -12.90
CA GLY A 255 18.65 -1.21 -12.74
C GLY A 255 18.89 -1.92 -11.41
N THR A 256 17.90 -1.96 -10.51
CA THR A 256 17.95 -2.71 -9.26
C THR A 256 17.17 -4.02 -9.42
N GLN A 257 17.75 -5.13 -8.95
CA GLN A 257 17.08 -6.43 -8.91
C GLN A 257 16.27 -6.53 -7.62
N TRP A 258 14.99 -6.87 -7.75
CA TRP A 258 14.04 -7.05 -6.65
C TRP A 258 13.47 -8.46 -6.72
N SER A 259 13.20 -9.09 -5.58
CA SER A 259 12.48 -10.36 -5.56
C SER A 259 10.96 -10.15 -5.67
N ILE A 260 10.23 -11.19 -6.08
CA ILE A 260 8.76 -11.15 -6.13
C ILE A 260 8.17 -11.08 -4.72
N ASP A 261 8.81 -11.67 -3.70
CA ASP A 261 8.40 -11.46 -2.30
C ASP A 261 8.49 -9.98 -1.88
N HIS A 262 9.53 -9.23 -2.30
CA HIS A 262 9.60 -7.79 -2.05
C HIS A 262 8.51 -7.00 -2.80
N PHE A 263 8.14 -7.43 -4.01
CA PHE A 263 7.04 -6.81 -4.76
C PHE A 263 5.74 -6.82 -3.95
N PHE A 264 5.42 -7.95 -3.32
CA PHE A 264 4.23 -8.09 -2.48
C PHE A 264 4.41 -7.44 -1.10
N THR A 265 5.51 -7.72 -0.41
CA THR A 265 5.78 -7.25 0.96
C THR A 265 5.88 -5.73 1.06
N TYR A 266 6.41 -5.07 0.01
CA TYR A 266 6.48 -3.60 -0.05
C TYR A 266 5.30 -2.95 -0.76
N TYR A 267 4.22 -3.69 -1.03
CA TYR A 267 3.02 -3.17 -1.66
C TYR A 267 3.33 -2.46 -3.00
N ASN A 268 4.22 -3.03 -3.80
CA ASN A 268 4.70 -2.44 -5.07
C ASN A 268 3.77 -2.77 -6.26
N TYR A 269 2.47 -2.96 -5.99
CA TYR A 269 1.45 -3.37 -6.95
C TYR A 269 0.26 -2.43 -6.97
N SER A 270 -0.40 -2.36 -8.13
CA SER A 270 -1.67 -1.68 -8.35
C SER A 270 -2.80 -2.70 -8.50
N GLY A 271 -4.01 -2.35 -8.07
CA GLY A 271 -5.17 -3.23 -8.22
C GLY A 271 -6.47 -2.59 -7.75
N SER A 272 -7.60 -3.23 -8.08
CA SER A 272 -8.95 -2.76 -7.75
C SER A 272 -9.51 -3.51 -6.54
N ILE A 273 -10.21 -2.83 -5.63
CA ILE A 273 -10.85 -3.47 -4.48
C ILE A 273 -12.17 -4.10 -4.94
N ASP A 274 -12.33 -5.39 -4.69
CA ASP A 274 -13.55 -6.12 -5.06
C ASP A 274 -14.53 -6.20 -3.89
N LYS A 275 -14.00 -6.45 -2.70
CA LYS A 275 -14.74 -6.57 -1.45
C LYS A 275 -13.87 -6.09 -0.28
N PHE A 276 -14.52 -5.62 0.77
CA PHE A 276 -13.90 -5.28 2.04
C PHE A 276 -14.85 -5.68 3.17
N SER A 277 -14.34 -5.95 4.37
CA SER A 277 -15.16 -6.27 5.53
C SER A 277 -16.04 -5.08 5.89
N ASN A 278 -17.35 -5.24 5.79
CA ASN A 278 -18.33 -4.21 6.12
C ASN A 278 -19.57 -4.80 6.76
N LYS A 279 -20.36 -3.96 7.43
CA LYS A 279 -21.54 -4.37 8.21
C LYS A 279 -22.59 -5.11 7.38
N GLU A 280 -22.71 -4.78 6.09
CA GLU A 280 -23.71 -5.37 5.20
C GLU A 280 -23.18 -6.60 4.45
N ASP A 281 -21.90 -6.95 4.63
CA ASP A 281 -21.17 -7.99 3.89
C ASP A 281 -21.26 -7.85 2.36
N LYS A 282 -21.35 -6.62 1.86
CA LYS A 282 -21.49 -6.34 0.42
C LYS A 282 -20.16 -6.12 -0.28
N SER A 283 -20.08 -6.55 -1.53
CA SER A 283 -19.00 -6.20 -2.46
C SER A 283 -19.11 -4.77 -2.97
N ILE A 284 -18.02 -4.25 -3.55
CA ILE A 284 -18.02 -2.93 -4.22
C ILE A 284 -19.05 -2.89 -5.35
N ALA A 285 -19.21 -4.00 -6.07
CA ALA A 285 -20.18 -4.11 -7.17
C ALA A 285 -21.64 -4.05 -6.70
N GLU A 286 -21.93 -4.46 -5.47
CA GLU A 286 -23.26 -4.37 -4.86
C GLU A 286 -23.55 -3.00 -4.26
N MET A 287 -22.50 -2.27 -3.83
CA MET A 287 -22.62 -0.96 -3.20
C MET A 287 -22.61 0.21 -4.20
N ALA A 288 -22.04 0.02 -5.39
CA ALA A 288 -21.87 1.07 -6.40
C ALA A 288 -22.10 0.54 -7.82
N SER A 289 -22.90 1.26 -8.61
CA SER A 289 -23.37 0.80 -9.92
C SER A 289 -22.49 1.27 -11.07
N SER A 290 -22.08 2.55 -11.07
CA SER A 290 -21.28 3.13 -12.14
C SER A 290 -19.77 3.04 -11.88
N LYS A 291 -18.94 3.04 -12.95
CA LYS A 291 -17.47 3.06 -12.84
C LYS A 291 -16.96 4.20 -11.95
N LYS A 292 -17.59 5.39 -12.06
CA LYS A 292 -17.23 6.56 -11.26
C LYS A 292 -17.58 6.38 -9.78
N GLU A 293 -18.75 5.81 -9.46
CA GLU A 293 -19.15 5.53 -8.09
C GLU A 293 -18.26 4.46 -7.45
N LYS A 294 -17.90 3.41 -8.20
CA LYS A 294 -16.98 2.37 -7.74
C LYS A 294 -15.62 2.96 -7.39
N GLN A 295 -15.01 3.71 -8.33
CA GLN A 295 -13.76 4.41 -8.07
C GLN A 295 -13.87 5.33 -6.85
N SER A 296 -14.93 6.13 -6.76
CA SER A 296 -15.14 7.01 -5.61
C SER A 296 -15.31 6.24 -4.30
N LEU A 297 -15.90 5.05 -4.31
CA LEU A 297 -16.04 4.21 -3.13
C LEU A 297 -14.70 3.60 -2.72
N GLU A 298 -13.92 3.08 -3.67
CA GLU A 298 -12.58 2.55 -3.45
C GLU A 298 -11.65 3.62 -2.87
N ASP A 299 -11.66 4.83 -3.45
CA ASP A 299 -10.92 5.99 -2.95
C ASP A 299 -11.32 6.31 -1.50
N ARG A 300 -12.63 6.30 -1.19
CA ARG A 300 -13.11 6.54 0.18
C ARG A 300 -12.64 5.46 1.15
N ILE A 301 -12.67 4.18 0.77
CA ILE A 301 -12.19 3.07 1.60
C ILE A 301 -10.69 3.20 1.85
N ALA A 302 -9.91 3.50 0.80
CA ALA A 302 -8.47 3.73 0.95
C ALA A 302 -8.16 4.90 1.88
N ILE A 303 -8.84 6.05 1.72
CA ILE A 303 -8.63 7.20 2.59
C ILE A 303 -9.09 6.92 4.01
N GLN A 304 -10.23 6.24 4.19
CA GLN A 304 -10.77 5.90 5.50
C GLN A 304 -9.74 5.12 6.34
N ARG A 305 -9.00 4.18 5.74
CA ARG A 305 -7.93 3.44 6.44
C ARG A 305 -6.83 4.35 6.97
N TYR A 306 -6.36 5.29 6.17
CA TYR A 306 -5.36 6.26 6.62
C TYR A 306 -5.93 7.25 7.65
N THR A 307 -7.20 7.64 7.51
CA THR A 307 -7.90 8.45 8.51
C THR A 307 -8.06 7.71 9.83
N VAL A 308 -8.22 6.38 9.81
CA VAL A 308 -8.24 5.56 11.03
C VAL A 308 -6.89 5.58 11.73
N GLU A 309 -5.80 5.39 10.99
CA GLU A 309 -4.43 5.53 11.53
C GLU A 309 -4.23 6.91 12.16
N GLU A 310 -4.64 7.98 11.46
CA GLU A 310 -4.61 9.35 11.94
C GLU A 310 -5.39 9.52 13.25
N ILE A 311 -6.61 9.01 13.33
CA ILE A 311 -7.46 9.09 14.53
C ILE A 311 -6.78 8.39 15.71
N PHE A 312 -6.32 7.15 15.54
CA PHE A 312 -5.73 6.39 16.65
C PHE A 312 -4.39 6.92 17.12
N MET A 313 -3.55 7.40 16.19
CA MET A 313 -2.32 8.11 16.55
C MET A 313 -2.63 9.33 17.42
N MET A 314 -3.63 10.12 17.02
CA MET A 314 -4.04 11.33 17.75
C MET A 314 -4.62 11.03 19.12
N GLU A 315 -5.52 10.04 19.23
CA GLU A 315 -6.10 9.65 20.51
C GLU A 315 -5.04 9.13 21.49
N SER A 316 -4.09 8.34 20.98
CA SER A 316 -2.97 7.82 21.78
C SER A 316 -2.09 8.96 22.30
N PHE A 317 -1.77 9.93 21.43
CA PHE A 317 -1.01 11.12 21.82
C PHE A 317 -1.74 11.95 22.89
N LEU A 318 -3.03 12.23 22.70
CA LEU A 318 -3.82 13.01 23.66
C LEU A 318 -3.96 12.31 25.01
N LYS A 319 -4.02 10.97 25.04
CA LYS A 319 -4.08 10.20 26.28
C LYS A 319 -2.76 10.21 27.04
N ALA A 320 -1.63 10.18 26.33
CA ALA A 320 -0.30 10.20 26.93
C ALA A 320 0.06 11.57 27.57
N ASN A 321 -0.59 12.64 27.13
CA ASN A 321 -0.31 14.02 27.53
C ASN A 321 -1.40 14.65 28.43
N LYS A 322 -2.23 13.83 29.09
CA LYS A 322 -3.18 14.24 30.14
C LYS A 322 -2.67 13.87 31.51
#